data_AF-A0A7Y5QG70-F1
#
_entry.id   AF-A0A7Y5QG70-F1
#
_cell.length_a   1.000
_cell.length_b   1.000
_cell.length_c   1.000
_cell.angle_alpha   90.00
_cell.angle_beta   90.00
_cell.angle_gamma   90.00
#
_symmetry.space_group_name_H-M   'P 1'
#
loop_
_entity.id
_entity.type
_entity.pdbx_description
1 polymer ?
#
loop_
_entity_poly.entity_id
_entity_poly.type
_entity_poly.pdbx_seq_one_letter_code
_entity_poly.pdbx_strand_id
1 'polypeptide(L)'
;MAADFKSHILSRDEKGFGGIPFKRLLLGGIGGGFAYTLFRFALPDLAIPVGVAVAIFLIASTAPRGGLPLWMRLWLNLRGAILLAAAQNRTGLAGELARMLSLPSNLAALDAEVVFAPPAGMVEVDLSEWVTFARARDLDRGDGLVFVNAPLGAPTLEEEAL
;
A
#
# COMPACT_ATOMS: atom_id res chain seq x y z
N MET A 1 23.09 7.70 12.07
CA MET A 1 23.88 7.39 10.86
C MET A 1 23.25 6.18 10.19
N ALA A 2 22.42 6.42 9.17
CA ALA A 2 21.90 5.34 8.33
C ALA A 2 22.86 5.18 7.15
N ALA A 3 23.45 3.99 6.99
CA ALA A 3 24.28 3.68 5.84
C ALA A 3 23.36 3.46 4.64
N ASP A 4 23.37 4.42 3.71
CA ASP A 4 22.61 4.35 2.47
C ASP A 4 23.37 3.44 1.49
N PHE A 5 23.02 2.15 1.49
CA PHE A 5 23.58 1.20 0.54
C PHE A 5 23.00 1.50 -0.85
N LYS A 6 23.79 2.18 -1.68
CA LYS A 6 23.50 2.43 -3.10
C LYS A 6 23.51 1.12 -3.89
N SER A 7 22.46 0.30 -3.79
CA SER A 7 22.28 -0.86 -4.65
C SER A 7 21.52 -0.43 -5.92
N HIS A 8 22.24 -0.31 -7.04
CA HIS A 8 21.65 -0.12 -8.38
C HIS A 8 20.99 -1.40 -8.95
N ILE A 9 20.81 -2.43 -8.12
CA ILE A 9 20.23 -3.71 -8.54
C ILE A 9 18.77 -3.73 -8.08
N LEU A 10 17.88 -3.17 -8.90
CA LEU A 10 16.43 -3.16 -8.65
C LEU A 10 15.77 -4.53 -8.87
N SER A 11 16.44 -5.40 -9.62
CA SER A 11 15.97 -6.74 -9.97
C SER A 11 17.15 -7.70 -9.92
N ARG A 12 17.07 -8.69 -9.04
CA ARG A 12 17.90 -9.87 -9.12
C ARG A 12 17.11 -10.90 -9.92
N ASP A 13 17.55 -11.18 -11.14
CA ASP A 13 16.97 -12.27 -11.94
C ASP A 13 17.21 -13.58 -11.19
N GLU A 14 16.20 -14.01 -10.45
CA GLU A 14 16.18 -15.33 -9.85
C GLU A 14 15.87 -16.32 -10.96
N LYS A 15 16.85 -17.17 -11.31
CA LYS A 15 16.65 -18.27 -12.26
C LYS A 15 15.41 -19.05 -11.85
N GLY A 16 14.37 -18.99 -12.65
CA GLY A 16 13.06 -19.55 -12.38
C GLY A 16 12.46 -20.15 -13.65
N PHE A 17 11.20 -20.57 -13.57
CA PHE A 17 10.48 -21.12 -14.72
C PHE A 17 9.25 -20.27 -15.04
N GLY A 18 9.07 -19.89 -16.30
CA GLY A 18 7.90 -19.12 -16.75
C GLY A 18 7.71 -17.78 -16.03
N GLY A 19 8.79 -17.08 -15.67
CA GLY A 19 8.73 -15.81 -14.92
C GLY A 19 8.44 -15.95 -13.42
N ILE A 20 8.40 -17.19 -12.89
CA ILE A 20 8.21 -17.47 -11.47
C ILE A 20 9.58 -17.74 -10.82
N PRO A 21 10.00 -16.96 -9.81
CA PRO A 21 11.25 -17.17 -9.07
C PRO A 21 11.35 -18.58 -8.47
N PHE A 22 12.53 -19.21 -8.52
CA PHE A 22 12.71 -20.60 -8.07
C PHE A 22 12.32 -20.84 -6.61
N LYS A 23 12.52 -19.86 -5.72
CA LYS A 23 12.10 -19.98 -4.31
C LYS A 23 10.60 -20.24 -4.17
N ARG A 24 9.78 -19.63 -5.02
CA ARG A 24 8.32 -19.83 -5.04
C ARG A 24 7.94 -21.18 -5.62
N LEU A 25 8.64 -21.63 -6.66
CA LEU A 25 8.49 -22.97 -7.20
C LEU A 25 8.87 -24.04 -6.17
N LEU A 26 9.97 -23.82 -5.43
CA LEU A 26 10.41 -24.70 -4.35
C LEU A 26 9.37 -24.75 -3.22
N LEU A 27 8.86 -23.60 -2.78
CA LEU A 27 7.80 -23.53 -1.78
C LEU A 27 6.54 -24.27 -2.25
N GLY A 28 6.10 -24.02 -3.48
CA GLY A 28 4.95 -24.71 -4.07
C GLY A 28 5.15 -26.21 -4.18
N GLY A 29 6.33 -26.65 -4.65
CA GLY A 29 6.69 -28.06 -4.79
C GLY A 29 6.75 -28.80 -3.45
N ILE A 30 7.43 -28.23 -2.45
CA ILE A 30 7.51 -28.80 -1.09
C ILE A 30 6.12 -28.81 -0.45
N GLY A 31 5.38 -27.71 -0.51
CA GLY A 31 4.04 -27.61 0.07
C GLY A 31 3.03 -28.56 -0.58
N GLY A 32 3.06 -28.67 -1.91
CA GLY A 32 2.24 -29.63 -2.65
C GLY A 32 2.62 -31.08 -2.36
N GLY A 33 3.91 -31.40 -2.29
CA GLY A 33 4.40 -32.73 -1.89
C GLY A 33 3.99 -33.09 -0.45
N PHE A 34 4.07 -32.15 0.48
CA PHE A 34 3.61 -32.36 1.85
C PHE A 34 2.10 -32.61 1.92
N ALA A 35 1.30 -31.82 1.19
CA ALA A 35 -0.15 -32.03 1.09
C ALA A 35 -0.47 -33.39 0.46
N TYR A 36 0.21 -33.78 -0.61
CA TYR A 36 0.08 -35.13 -1.18
C TYR A 36 0.34 -36.20 -0.13
N THR A 37 1.41 -36.07 0.65
CA THR A 37 1.82 -37.07 1.65
C THR A 37 0.74 -37.23 2.73
N LEU A 38 0.16 -36.12 3.21
CA LEU A 38 -0.93 -36.14 4.19
C LEU A 38 -2.22 -36.75 3.62
N PHE A 39 -2.62 -36.29 2.43
CA PHE A 39 -3.88 -36.74 1.81
C PHE A 39 -3.79 -38.17 1.28
N ARG A 40 -2.60 -38.68 0.99
CA ARG A 40 -2.40 -40.08 0.60
C ARG A 40 -2.88 -41.06 1.68
N PHE A 41 -2.81 -40.67 2.96
CA PHE A 41 -3.27 -41.52 4.06
C PHE A 41 -4.80 -41.52 4.21
N ALA A 42 -5.45 -40.38 4.04
CA ALA A 42 -6.89 -40.24 4.28
C ALA A 42 -7.75 -40.46 3.02
N LEU A 43 -7.30 -39.92 1.88
CA LEU A 43 -8.03 -39.83 0.61
C LEU A 43 -7.07 -40.13 -0.56
N PRO A 44 -6.63 -41.38 -0.73
CA PRO A 44 -5.56 -41.75 -1.66
C PRO A 44 -5.83 -41.37 -3.12
N ASP A 45 -7.09 -41.40 -3.55
CA ASP A 45 -7.51 -41.07 -4.91
C ASP A 45 -7.48 -39.56 -5.19
N LEU A 46 -7.61 -38.73 -4.15
CA LEU A 46 -7.57 -37.27 -4.24
C LEU A 46 -6.21 -36.67 -3.89
N ALA A 47 -5.26 -37.48 -3.42
CA ALA A 47 -3.96 -36.98 -2.94
C ALA A 47 -3.18 -36.22 -4.02
N ILE A 48 -3.18 -36.72 -5.26
CA ILE A 48 -2.50 -36.08 -6.40
C ILE A 48 -3.16 -34.74 -6.75
N PRO A 49 -4.47 -34.66 -7.06
CA PRO A 49 -5.09 -33.38 -7.42
C PRO A 49 -5.01 -32.37 -6.27
N VAL A 50 -5.11 -32.81 -5.00
CA VAL A 50 -4.93 -31.93 -3.84
C VAL A 50 -3.50 -31.40 -3.75
N GLY A 51 -2.48 -32.25 -3.93
CA GLY A 51 -1.08 -31.81 -3.93
C GLY A 51 -0.79 -30.76 -5.01
N VAL A 52 -1.31 -30.97 -6.23
CA VAL A 52 -1.20 -30.00 -7.33
C VAL A 52 -1.94 -28.71 -7.02
N ALA A 53 -3.17 -28.78 -6.51
CA ALA A 53 -3.97 -27.61 -6.14
C ALA A 53 -3.26 -26.77 -5.05
N VAL A 54 -2.69 -27.42 -4.04
CA VAL A 54 -1.92 -26.74 -2.97
C VAL A 54 -0.67 -26.08 -3.53
N ALA A 55 0.08 -26.76 -4.41
CA ALA A 55 1.26 -26.16 -5.05
C ALA A 55 0.89 -24.89 -5.84
N ILE A 56 -0.15 -24.95 -6.66
CA ILE A 56 -0.64 -23.80 -7.44
C ILE A 56 -1.10 -22.68 -6.50
N PHE A 57 -1.86 -23.02 -5.46
CA PHE A 57 -2.34 -22.05 -4.48
C PHE A 57 -1.20 -21.33 -3.76
N LEU A 58 -0.15 -22.04 -3.33
CA LEU A 58 1.03 -21.43 -2.69
C LEU A 58 1.78 -20.52 -3.65
N ILE A 59 1.97 -20.94 -4.90
CA ILE A 59 2.62 -20.11 -5.92
C ILE A 59 1.80 -18.85 -6.18
N ALA A 60 0.47 -18.96 -6.32
CA ALA A 60 -0.41 -17.83 -6.59
C ALA A 60 -0.48 -16.86 -5.38
N SER A 61 -0.65 -17.40 -4.17
CA SER A 61 -0.77 -16.61 -2.92
C SER A 61 0.51 -15.87 -2.54
N THR A 62 1.67 -16.35 -3.00
CA THR A 62 2.98 -15.69 -2.80
C THR A 62 3.40 -14.82 -3.97
N ALA A 63 2.58 -14.68 -5.03
CA ALA A 63 2.88 -13.79 -6.13
C ALA A 63 2.92 -12.32 -5.65
N PRO A 64 4.05 -11.61 -5.83
CA PRO A 64 4.12 -10.20 -5.47
C PRO A 64 3.29 -9.37 -6.45
N ARG A 65 2.40 -8.52 -5.93
CA ARG A 65 1.68 -7.49 -6.68
C ARG A 65 1.90 -6.15 -6.00
N GLY A 66 2.71 -5.28 -6.59
CA GLY A 66 3.09 -3.99 -5.98
C GLY A 66 3.99 -4.15 -4.75
N GLY A 67 4.89 -5.14 -4.75
CA GLY A 67 5.84 -5.40 -3.65
C GLY A 67 5.31 -6.26 -2.49
N LEU A 68 3.99 -6.51 -2.43
CA LEU A 68 3.38 -7.35 -1.38
C LEU A 68 2.87 -8.69 -1.96
N PRO A 69 3.02 -9.81 -1.23
CA PRO A 69 2.44 -11.08 -1.66
C PRO A 69 0.90 -11.03 -1.57
N LEU A 70 0.23 -11.77 -2.46
CA LEU A 70 -1.23 -11.78 -2.56
C LEU A 70 -1.91 -12.11 -1.23
N TRP A 71 -1.44 -13.10 -0.46
CA TRP A 71 -2.06 -13.48 0.81
C TRP A 71 -2.08 -12.32 1.81
N MET A 72 -0.99 -11.54 1.88
CA MET A 72 -0.86 -10.41 2.78
C MET A 72 -1.78 -9.28 2.34
N ARG A 73 -1.92 -9.08 1.03
CA ARG A 73 -2.89 -8.13 0.48
C ARG A 73 -4.34 -8.52 0.80
N LEU A 74 -4.69 -9.80 0.65
CA LEU A 74 -6.01 -10.31 1.02
C LEU A 74 -6.27 -10.12 2.51
N TRP A 75 -5.27 -10.37 3.35
CA TRP A 75 -5.38 -10.17 4.79
C TRP A 75 -5.58 -8.70 5.17
N LEU A 76 -4.81 -7.79 4.57
CA LEU A 76 -4.95 -6.34 4.79
C LEU A 76 -6.33 -5.84 4.32
N ASN A 77 -6.78 -6.29 3.15
CA ASN A 77 -8.11 -5.95 2.63
C ASN A 77 -9.22 -6.46 3.55
N LEU A 78 -9.11 -7.70 4.03
CA LEU A 78 -10.08 -8.28 4.96
C LEU A 78 -10.13 -7.48 6.27
N ARG A 79 -8.96 -7.15 6.85
CA ARG A 79 -8.88 -6.32 8.06
C ARG A 79 -9.49 -4.94 7.85
N GLY A 80 -9.19 -4.29 6.73
CA GLY A 80 -9.77 -3.01 6.35
C GLY A 80 -11.29 -3.08 6.19
N ALA A 81 -11.80 -4.13 5.54
CA ALA A 81 -13.23 -4.36 5.36
C ALA A 81 -13.94 -4.59 6.71
N ILE A 82 -13.37 -5.39 7.61
CA ILE A 82 -13.91 -5.62 8.96
C ILE A 82 -13.91 -4.30 9.75
N LEU A 83 -12.82 -3.53 9.69
CA LEU A 83 -12.72 -2.23 10.38
C LEU A 83 -13.77 -1.23 9.90
N LEU A 84 -13.96 -1.10 8.58
CA LEU A 84 -14.98 -0.23 7.98
C LEU A 84 -16.39 -0.68 8.37
N ALA A 85 -16.68 -1.97 8.30
CA ALA A 85 -17.98 -2.52 8.70
C ALA A 85 -18.23 -2.34 10.22
N ALA A 86 -17.21 -2.54 11.06
CA ALA A 86 -17.28 -2.33 12.49
C ALA A 86 -17.46 -0.85 12.87
N ALA A 87 -16.89 0.07 12.08
CA ALA A 87 -17.08 1.51 12.29
C ALA A 87 -18.54 1.93 12.05
N GLN A 88 -19.21 1.32 11.06
CA GLN A 88 -20.63 1.56 10.77
C GLN A 88 -21.57 0.89 11.78
N ASN A 89 -21.29 -0.35 12.20
CA ASN A 89 -22.11 -1.09 13.15
C ASN A 89 -21.26 -1.81 14.22
N ARG A 90 -20.98 -1.10 15.32
CA ARG A 90 -20.09 -1.56 16.41
C ARG A 90 -20.64 -2.71 17.25
N THR A 91 -21.95 -2.95 17.21
CA THR A 91 -22.64 -3.99 17.99
C THR A 91 -22.95 -5.25 17.19
N GLY A 92 -22.75 -5.23 15.86
CA GLY A 92 -22.94 -6.40 15.01
C GLY A 92 -21.73 -7.34 14.96
N LEU A 93 -21.86 -8.41 14.18
CA LEU A 93 -20.81 -9.44 13.98
C LEU A 93 -19.46 -8.85 13.56
N ALA A 94 -19.46 -7.81 12.71
CA ALA A 94 -18.23 -7.14 12.29
C ALA A 94 -17.52 -6.44 13.47
N GLY A 95 -18.29 -5.83 14.38
CA GLY A 95 -17.77 -5.22 15.61
C GLY A 95 -17.19 -6.25 16.58
N GLU A 96 -17.80 -7.43 16.67
CA GLU A 96 -17.27 -8.54 17.47
C GLU A 96 -15.97 -9.12 16.86
N LEU A 97 -15.95 -9.37 15.55
CA LEU A 97 -14.74 -9.79 14.83
C LEU A 97 -13.60 -8.77 14.97
N ALA A 98 -13.91 -7.48 14.90
CA ALA A 98 -12.92 -6.43 15.12
C ALA A 98 -12.32 -6.51 16.53
N ARG A 99 -13.12 -6.77 17.57
CA ARG A 99 -12.62 -6.95 18.95
C ARG A 99 -11.78 -8.21 19.09
N MET A 100 -12.23 -9.34 18.54
CA MET A 100 -11.48 -10.61 18.58
C MET A 100 -10.11 -10.47 17.91
N LEU A 101 -10.05 -9.75 16.78
CA LEU A 101 -8.81 -9.47 16.05
C LEU A 101 -8.03 -8.27 16.61
N SER A 102 -8.45 -7.70 17.74
CA SER A 102 -7.85 -6.50 18.37
C SER A 102 -7.65 -5.33 17.40
N LEU A 103 -8.63 -5.12 16.51
CA LEU A 103 -8.61 -4.06 15.51
C LEU A 103 -9.15 -2.76 16.12
N PRO A 104 -8.37 -1.66 16.14
CA PRO A 104 -8.84 -0.38 16.67
C PRO A 104 -9.86 0.24 15.72
N SER A 105 -11.15 0.16 16.06
CA SER A 105 -12.22 0.69 15.21
C SER A 105 -12.19 2.22 15.02
N ASN A 106 -11.46 2.92 15.90
CA ASN A 106 -11.20 4.35 15.79
C ASN A 106 -10.22 4.71 14.66
N LEU A 107 -9.36 3.78 14.20
CA LEU A 107 -8.48 4.02 13.03
C LEU A 107 -9.25 4.17 11.71
N ALA A 108 -10.47 3.63 11.64
CA ALA A 108 -11.30 3.73 10.45
C ALA A 108 -12.01 5.09 10.32
N ALA A 109 -11.99 5.92 11.38
CA ALA A 109 -12.50 7.28 11.35
C ALA A 109 -11.33 8.24 11.16
N LEU A 110 -11.32 8.97 10.04
CA LEU A 110 -10.46 10.13 9.90
C LEU A 110 -11.12 11.28 10.67
N ASP A 111 -10.41 11.82 11.67
CA ASP A 111 -10.83 13.04 12.33
C ASP A 111 -10.54 14.23 11.42
N ALA A 112 -11.59 14.81 10.83
CA ALA A 112 -11.47 15.93 9.92
C ALA A 112 -10.89 17.17 10.63
N GLU A 113 -11.17 17.36 11.92
CA GLU A 113 -10.63 18.50 12.67
C GLU A 113 -9.11 18.40 12.80
N VAL A 114 -8.56 17.20 12.98
CA VAL A 114 -7.11 16.98 13.07
C VAL A 114 -6.45 17.03 11.70
N VAL A 115 -7.06 16.44 10.67
CA VAL A 115 -6.49 16.39 9.31
C VAL A 115 -6.48 17.76 8.65
N PHE A 116 -7.53 18.55 8.87
CA PHE A 116 -7.65 19.91 8.37
C PHE A 116 -7.29 20.97 9.43
N ALA A 117 -6.76 20.57 10.59
CA ALA A 117 -6.25 21.53 11.56
C ALA A 117 -5.15 22.35 10.87
N PRO A 118 -5.22 23.69 10.94
CA PRO A 118 -4.07 24.49 10.57
C PRO A 118 -2.89 24.06 11.46
N PRO A 119 -1.67 23.94 10.93
CA PRO A 119 -0.51 23.54 11.72
C PRO A 119 -0.42 24.41 12.98
N ALA A 120 -0.42 23.76 14.14
CA ALA A 120 -0.37 24.44 15.43
C ALA A 120 1.03 25.04 15.62
N GLY A 121 1.16 26.26 15.12
CA GLY A 121 2.38 27.03 15.08
C GLY A 121 2.14 28.10 14.04
N MET A 122 2.32 29.36 14.44
CA MET A 122 2.48 30.44 13.47
C MET A 122 3.64 30.06 12.54
N VAL A 123 3.34 29.34 11.45
CA VAL A 123 3.97 29.71 10.20
C VAL A 123 3.41 31.10 9.99
N GLU A 124 4.15 32.11 10.46
CA GLU A 124 4.05 33.46 9.93
C GLU A 124 4.33 33.24 8.45
N VAL A 125 3.27 32.97 7.68
CA VAL A 125 3.35 32.96 6.24
C VAL A 125 3.74 34.39 5.95
N ASP A 126 5.00 34.60 5.60
CA ASP A 126 5.51 35.91 5.31
C ASP A 126 4.82 36.40 4.04
N LEU A 127 3.69 37.08 4.24
CA LEU A 127 2.92 37.67 3.16
C LEU A 127 3.66 38.84 2.53
N SER A 128 4.86 39.21 3.01
CA SER A 128 5.70 40.19 2.31
C SER A 128 6.28 39.63 1.00
N GLU A 129 6.36 38.30 0.84
CA GLU A 129 6.63 37.67 -0.46
C GLU A 129 5.41 37.72 -1.40
N TRP A 130 4.21 37.98 -0.87
CA TRP A 130 2.98 38.04 -1.63
C TRP A 130 2.62 39.49 -1.91
N VAL A 131 2.72 39.91 -3.17
CA VAL A 131 2.31 41.26 -3.57
C VAL A 131 0.78 41.39 -3.41
N THR A 132 0.34 42.07 -2.35
CA THR A 132 -1.09 42.34 -2.12
C THR A 132 -1.51 43.61 -2.85
N PHE A 133 -2.41 43.49 -3.81
CA PHE A 133 -2.95 44.63 -4.54
C PHE A 133 -4.25 45.14 -3.88
N ALA A 134 -4.37 46.44 -3.67
CA ALA A 134 -5.58 47.05 -3.10
C ALA A 134 -6.77 47.02 -4.08
N ARG A 135 -6.51 46.94 -5.39
CA ARG A 135 -7.54 46.87 -6.43
C ARG A 135 -7.10 45.88 -7.50
N ALA A 136 -8.04 45.09 -8.03
CA ALA A 136 -7.78 44.10 -9.09
C ALA A 136 -7.20 44.70 -10.39
N ARG A 137 -7.33 46.01 -10.60
CA ARG A 137 -6.78 46.74 -11.76
C ARG A 137 -5.28 47.03 -11.64
N ASP A 138 -4.74 46.93 -10.43
CA ASP A 138 -3.35 47.24 -10.12
C ASP A 138 -2.43 46.02 -10.40
N LEU A 139 -3.03 44.89 -10.82
CA LEU A 139 -2.37 43.64 -11.17
C LEU A 139 -1.77 43.75 -12.58
N ASP A 140 -0.44 43.68 -12.70
CA ASP A 140 0.21 43.51 -14.00
C ASP A 140 -0.04 42.10 -14.56
N ARG A 141 0.15 41.92 -15.86
CA ARG A 141 -0.25 40.70 -16.58
C ARG A 141 0.63 39.50 -16.18
N GLY A 142 0.22 38.79 -15.13
CA GLY A 142 0.93 37.61 -14.60
C GLY A 142 1.12 37.61 -13.09
N ASP A 143 0.84 38.73 -12.41
CA ASP A 143 1.15 38.94 -10.97
C ASP A 143 0.08 38.41 -10.00
N GLY A 144 -0.86 37.60 -10.48
CA GLY A 144 -1.96 37.06 -9.67
C GLY A 144 -2.04 35.54 -9.70
N LEU A 145 -2.89 34.97 -8.84
CA LEU A 145 -3.21 33.54 -8.84
C LEU A 145 -3.82 33.16 -10.21
N VAL A 146 -3.01 32.52 -11.06
CA VAL A 146 -3.46 31.97 -12.34
C VAL A 146 -3.89 30.54 -12.11
N PHE A 147 -5.16 30.23 -12.41
CA PHE A 147 -5.63 28.85 -12.46
C PHE A 147 -4.92 28.13 -13.61
N VAL A 148 -4.02 27.20 -13.27
CA VAL A 148 -3.36 26.33 -14.23
C VAL A 148 -4.17 25.06 -14.42
N ASN A 149 -4.33 24.62 -15.68
CA ASN A 149 -5.10 23.42 -16.01
C ASN A 149 -4.34 22.11 -15.74
N ALA A 150 -3.09 22.18 -15.32
CA ALA A 150 -2.24 21.05 -14.95
C ALA A 150 -1.22 21.49 -13.89
N PRO A 151 -0.76 20.57 -13.01
CA PRO A 151 0.21 20.89 -11.98
C PRO A 151 1.53 21.37 -12.60
N LEU A 152 2.11 22.42 -12.01
CA LEU A 152 3.44 22.91 -12.37
C LEU A 152 4.45 21.78 -12.13
N GLY A 153 5.22 21.43 -13.17
CA GLY A 153 6.30 20.45 -13.04
C GLY A 153 7.33 20.91 -12.01
N ALA A 154 7.88 19.96 -11.25
CA ALA A 154 8.84 20.27 -10.18
C ALA A 154 10.02 21.09 -10.74
N PRO A 155 10.43 22.19 -10.07
CA PRO A 155 11.58 22.97 -10.52
C PRO A 155 12.86 22.16 -10.34
N THR A 156 13.64 22.04 -11.42
CA THR A 156 15.01 21.53 -11.39
C THR A 156 15.92 22.57 -10.73
N LEU A 157 16.64 22.15 -9.68
CA LEU A 157 17.55 22.95 -8.86
C LEU A 157 18.83 23.38 -9.60
N GLU A 158 18.73 24.10 -10.71
CA GLU A 158 19.91 24.58 -11.46
C GLU A 158 19.99 26.10 -11.69
N GLU A 159 19.01 26.90 -11.25
CA GLU A 159 18.98 28.35 -11.52
C GLU A 159 19.18 29.26 -10.28
N GLU A 160 20.01 28.86 -9.32
CA GLU A 160 20.46 29.76 -8.21
C GLU A 160 21.98 30.02 -8.22
N ALA A 161 22.59 30.06 -9.41
CA ALA A 161 23.97 30.50 -9.56
C ALA A 161 24.10 31.52 -10.69
N LEU A 162 23.59 32.74 -10.47
CA LEU A 162 24.05 33.98 -11.11
C LEU A 162 23.57 35.22 -10.34
#